data_AF-I4ELI8-F1
#
_entry.id   AF-I4ELI8-F1
#
_cell.length_a   1.000
_cell.length_b   1.000
_cell.length_c   1.000
_cell.angle_alpha   90.00
_cell.angle_beta   90.00
_cell.angle_gamma   90.00
#
_symmetry.space_group_name_H-M   'P 1'
#
loop_
_entity.id
_entity.type
_entity.pdbx_description
1 polymer ?
#
loop_
_entity_poly.entity_id
_entity_poly.type
_entity_poly.pdbx_seq_one_letter_code
_entity_poly.pdbx_strand_id
1 'polypeptide(L)'
;MGYPGWLWSYGFDYSTEYRDLQAIYAFEPDTAELLKKYHVDYVVVGPGELQEFAVDVAAFIRRYPTIIRTDNYAVFDVRGA
;
A
#
# COMPACT_ATOMS: atom_id res chain seq x y z
N MET A 1 15.16 6.21 1.67
CA MET A 1 15.55 6.55 0.28
C MET A 1 15.86 5.26 -0.48
N GLY A 2 14.83 4.50 -0.86
CA GLY A 2 15.00 3.29 -1.69
C GLY A 2 14.46 3.59 -3.08
N TYR A 3 15.36 3.89 -4.02
CA TYR A 3 14.98 4.19 -5.39
C TYR A 3 14.43 2.92 -6.08
N PRO A 4 13.20 2.92 -6.60
CA PRO A 4 12.60 1.76 -7.26
C PRO A 4 13.31 1.34 -8.56
N GLY A 5 14.23 2.16 -9.08
CA GLY A 5 14.94 1.90 -10.34
C GLY A 5 15.97 0.76 -10.32
N TRP A 6 16.40 0.25 -9.16
CA TRP A 6 17.45 -0.79 -9.09
C TRP A 6 16.92 -2.23 -9.15
N LEU A 7 15.62 -2.47 -8.96
CA LEU A 7 15.04 -3.82 -8.98
C LEU A 7 14.55 -4.24 -10.38
N TRP A 8 14.64 -3.36 -11.38
CA TRP A 8 14.28 -3.69 -12.77
C TRP A 8 15.27 -4.66 -13.44
N SER A 9 16.54 -4.71 -12.99
CA SER A 9 17.56 -5.56 -13.64
C SER A 9 17.46 -7.06 -13.32
N TYR A 10 16.59 -7.49 -12.40
CA TYR A 10 16.52 -8.89 -11.95
C TYR A 10 15.41 -9.73 -12.60
N GLY A 11 14.68 -9.20 -13.60
CA GLY A 11 13.71 -10.00 -14.36
C GLY A 11 12.44 -10.41 -13.60
N PHE A 12 12.13 -9.73 -12.50
CA PHE A 12 10.84 -9.84 -11.83
C PHE A 12 9.80 -8.96 -12.54
N ASP A 13 8.58 -9.47 -12.68
CA ASP A 13 7.46 -8.82 -13.39
C ASP A 13 6.87 -7.67 -12.54
N TYR A 14 7.69 -6.65 -12.32
CA TYR A 14 7.40 -5.51 -11.43
C TYR A 14 6.18 -4.70 -11.90
N SER A 15 5.85 -4.74 -13.19
CA SER A 15 4.67 -4.05 -13.74
C SER A 15 3.36 -4.54 -13.14
N THR A 16 3.25 -5.85 -12.87
CA THR A 16 2.03 -6.43 -12.31
C THR A 16 1.91 -6.05 -10.82
N GLU A 17 2.99 -6.21 -10.06
CA GLU A 17 3.03 -5.80 -8.65
C GLU A 17 2.80 -4.30 -8.44
N TYR A 18 3.35 -3.45 -9.32
CA TYR A 18 3.13 -2.01 -9.23
C TYR A 18 1.66 -1.64 -9.45
N ARG A 19 0.99 -2.30 -10.39
CA ARG A 19 -0.44 -2.10 -10.65
C ARG A 19 -1.30 -2.61 -9.49
N ASP A 20 -0.94 -3.76 -8.91
CA ASP A 20 -1.60 -4.31 -7.73
C ASP A 20 -1.40 -3.38 -6.51
N LEU A 21 -0.21 -2.82 -6.31
CA LEU A 21 0.07 -1.82 -5.27
C LEU A 21 -0.74 -0.55 -5.49
N GLN A 22 -0.81 -0.06 -6.73
CA GLN A 22 -1.64 1.11 -7.06
C GLN A 22 -3.12 0.84 -6.76
N ALA A 23 -3.63 -0.36 -7.04
CA ALA A 23 -4.99 -0.76 -6.71
C ALA A 23 -5.23 -0.81 -5.18
N ILE A 24 -4.27 -1.37 -4.42
CA ILE A 24 -4.30 -1.39 -2.95
C ILE A 24 -4.33 0.04 -2.39
N TYR A 25 -3.44 0.91 -2.86
CA TYR A 25 -3.34 2.29 -2.38
C TYR A 25 -4.54 3.15 -2.78
N ALA A 26 -5.09 2.94 -3.97
CA ALA A 26 -6.34 3.56 -4.41
C ALA A 26 -7.59 3.02 -3.69
N PHE A 27 -7.42 1.99 -2.84
CA PHE A 27 -8.51 1.32 -2.13
C PHE A 27 -9.59 0.76 -3.09
N GLU A 28 -9.16 0.20 -4.21
CA GLU A 28 -10.04 -0.48 -5.16
C GLU A 28 -10.77 -1.66 -4.48
N PRO A 29 -11.92 -2.10 -5.00
CA PRO A 29 -12.70 -3.19 -4.38
C PRO A 29 -11.91 -4.50 -4.19
N ASP A 30 -10.89 -4.76 -5.03
CA ASP A 30 -10.02 -5.93 -4.98
C ASP A 30 -8.95 -5.84 -3.86
N THR A 31 -8.81 -4.68 -3.19
CA THR A 31 -7.75 -4.43 -2.21
C THR A 31 -7.69 -5.50 -1.12
N ALA A 32 -8.82 -5.97 -0.60
CA ALA A 32 -8.83 -7.01 0.43
C ALA A 32 -8.31 -8.37 -0.09
N GLU A 33 -8.60 -8.71 -1.34
CA GLU A 33 -8.10 -9.93 -1.99
C GLU A 33 -6.61 -9.83 -2.28
N LEU A 34 -6.15 -8.66 -2.74
CA LEU A 34 -4.73 -8.38 -2.95
C LEU A 34 -3.94 -8.43 -1.63
N LEU A 35 -4.43 -7.80 -0.56
CA LEU A 35 -3.79 -7.86 0.76
C LEU A 35 -3.66 -9.29 1.27
N LYS A 36 -4.66 -10.15 1.02
CA LYS A 36 -4.60 -11.59 1.32
C LYS A 36 -3.61 -12.34 0.43
N LYS A 37 -3.66 -12.11 -0.89
CA LYS A 37 -2.76 -12.74 -1.88
C LYS A 37 -1.30 -12.49 -1.53
N TYR A 38 -0.98 -11.29 -1.07
CA TYR A 38 0.37 -10.90 -0.68
C TYR A 38 0.68 -11.13 0.81
N HIS A 39 -0.26 -11.67 1.60
CA HIS A 39 -0.12 -11.88 3.04
C HIS A 39 0.36 -10.63 3.78
N VAL A 40 -0.25 -9.49 3.48
CA VAL A 40 0.12 -8.20 4.08
C VAL A 40 -0.48 -8.10 5.48
N ASP A 41 0.38 -7.89 6.48
CA ASP A 41 -0.04 -7.63 7.87
C ASP A 41 -0.29 -6.14 8.12
N TYR A 42 0.51 -5.28 7.50
CA TYR A 42 0.55 -3.85 7.77
C TYR A 42 0.68 -3.04 6.49
N VAL A 43 -0.09 -1.97 6.39
CA VAL A 43 0.03 -0.98 5.31
C VAL A 43 0.57 0.32 5.90
N VAL A 44 1.65 0.82 5.32
CA VAL A 44 2.26 2.10 5.70
C VAL A 44 1.94 3.12 4.61
N VAL A 45 1.39 4.26 5.01
CA VAL A 45 1.09 5.38 4.12
C VAL A 45 1.95 6.55 4.56
N GLY A 46 2.91 6.91 3.72
CA GLY A 46 3.79 8.07 3.90
C GLY A 46 3.47 9.22 2.92
N PRO A 47 4.22 10.33 3.00
CA PRO A 47 4.01 11.49 2.13
C PRO A 47 4.43 11.22 0.67
N GLY A 48 5.37 10.28 0.46
CA GLY A 48 5.78 9.84 -0.88
C GLY A 48 4.67 9.05 -1.55
N GLU A 49 4.15 8.02 -0.87
CA GLU A 49 3.06 7.20 -1.37
C GLU A 49 1.78 8.02 -1.62
N LEU A 50 1.49 8.99 -0.75
CA LEU A 50 0.40 9.95 -0.96
C LEU A 50 0.54 10.76 -2.25
N GLN A 51 1.76 11.20 -2.58
CA GLN A 51 2.02 11.94 -3.82
C GLN A 51 2.08 11.04 -5.06
N GLU A 52 2.64 9.84 -4.93
CA GLU A 52 2.89 8.93 -6.06
C GLU A 52 1.67 8.07 -6.43
N PHE A 53 0.87 7.65 -5.46
CA PHE A 53 -0.20 6.67 -5.66
C PHE A 53 -1.61 7.19 -5.37
N ALA A 54 -1.77 8.48 -5.03
CA ALA A 54 -3.06 9.10 -4.70
C ALA A 54 -3.86 8.28 -3.67
N VAL A 55 -3.21 7.90 -2.56
CA VAL A 55 -3.75 6.98 -1.56
C VAL A 55 -5.06 7.47 -0.96
N ASP A 56 -6.10 6.63 -0.94
CA ASP A 56 -7.38 6.93 -0.27
C ASP A 56 -7.29 6.61 1.24
N VAL A 57 -6.60 7.48 1.97
CA VAL A 57 -6.39 7.31 3.42
C VAL A 57 -7.70 7.29 4.19
N ALA A 58 -8.72 8.03 3.72
CA ALA A 58 -10.01 8.08 4.38
C ALA A 58 -10.70 6.71 4.35
N ALA A 59 -10.64 6.00 3.22
CA ALA A 59 -11.14 4.64 3.10
C ALA A 59 -10.37 3.66 4.00
N PHE A 60 -9.04 3.77 4.05
CA PHE A 60 -8.19 2.96 4.95
C PHE A 60 -8.53 3.18 6.42
N ILE A 61 -8.63 4.43 6.88
CA ILE A 61 -8.98 4.77 8.27
C ILE A 61 -10.38 4.23 8.63
N ARG A 62 -11.32 4.25 7.69
CA ARG A 62 -12.69 3.79 7.93
C ARG A 62 -12.80 2.26 7.98
N ARG A 63 -11.94 1.53 7.27
CA ARG A 63 -11.98 0.07 7.19
C ARG A 63 -11.05 -0.62 8.18
N TYR A 64 -9.88 -0.04 8.44
CA TYR A 64 -8.79 -0.68 9.18
C TYR A 64 -8.38 0.14 10.41
N PRO A 65 -8.03 -0.52 11.52
CA PRO A 65 -7.53 0.18 12.69
C PRO A 65 -6.15 0.78 12.42
N THR A 66 -5.99 2.05 12.77
CA THR A 66 -4.70 2.76 12.71
C THR A 66 -3.88 2.44 13.96
N ILE A 67 -2.69 1.89 13.77
CA ILE A 67 -1.77 1.56 14.88
C ILE A 67 -0.92 2.77 15.24
N ILE A 68 -0.39 3.43 14.22
CA ILE A 68 0.51 4.58 14.35
C ILE A 68 0.01 5.66 13.42
N ARG A 69 -0.17 6.88 13.95
CA ARG A 69 -0.42 8.05 13.14
C ARG A 69 0.46 9.19 13.64
N THR A 70 1.35 9.64 12.77
CA THR A 70 2.19 10.82 12.93
C THR A 70 1.74 11.86 11.90
N ASP A 71 2.26 13.08 11.98
CA ASP A 71 1.97 14.16 11.00
C ASP A 71 2.13 13.71 9.54
N ASN A 72 3.14 12.88 9.26
CA ASN A 72 3.48 12.48 7.88
C ASN A 72 3.31 10.98 7.59
N TYR A 73 3.04 10.14 8.58
CA TYR A 73 3.00 8.69 8.41
C TYR A 73 1.80 8.08 9.12
N ALA A 74 1.10 7.18 8.44
CA ALA A 74 0.03 6.37 9.00
C ALA A 74 0.33 4.88 8.78
N VAL A 75 0.14 4.07 9.81
CA VAL A 75 0.29 2.61 9.74
C VAL A 75 -1.04 1.97 10.11
N PHE A 76 -1.55 1.13 9.22
CA PHE A 76 -2.81 0.42 9.35
C PHE A 76 -2.56 -1.06 9.57
N ASP A 77 -3.27 -1.66 10.52
CA ASP A 77 -3.32 -3.11 10.70
C ASP A 77 -4.35 -3.69 9.73
N VAL A 78 -3.90 -4.54 8.80
CA VAL A 78 -4.76 -5.18 7.78
C VAL A 78 -4.86 -6.69 7.98
N ARG A 79 -4.39 -7.20 9.12
CA ARG A 79 -4.44 -8.64 9.46
C ARG A 79 -5.86 -9.21 9.50
N GLY A 80 -6.85 -8.34 9.71
CA GLY A 80 -8.27 -8.68 9.71
C GLY A 80 -8.99 -8.49 8.37
N ALA A 81 -8.27 -8.17 7.28
CA ALA A 81 -8.85 -8.00 5.93
C ALA A 81 -9.47 -9.31 5.41
#